data_AF-A0A958XC93-F1
#
_entry.id   AF-A0A958XC93-F1
#
_cell.length_a   1.000
_cell.length_b   1.000
_cell.length_c   1.000
_cell.angle_alpha   90.00
_cell.angle_beta   90.00
_cell.angle_gamma   90.00
#
_symmetry.space_group_name_H-M   'P 1'
#
loop_
_entity.id
_entity.type
_entity.pdbx_description
1 polymer ?
#
loop_
_entity_poly.entity_id
_entity_poly.type
_entity_poly.pdbx_seq_one_letter_code
_entity_poly.pdbx_strand_id
1 'polypeptide(L)'
;QKILDFDFRAKAAQAVRDSSAAWYYYLIGLGYYNMSYFGYEWEVTDFYRDGYNQLRLAQGPVFPMAGSPNGNRENIDLSLAHSYFQKALEVAYNPEIAARAAFMAARCRQKQWFCAPECTYRPGSKLIPVLPDAYMDEYRLLINRYPNTRFYQAVVKECKWLAAYAR
;
A
#
# COMPACT_ATOMS: atom_id res chain seq x y z
N GLN A 1 3.76 -7.74 19.02
CA GLN A 1 5.03 -7.40 19.71
C GLN A 1 6.02 -6.63 18.82
N LYS A 2 6.36 -7.11 17.60
CA LYS A 2 7.35 -6.44 16.72
C LYS A 2 6.97 -5.03 16.24
N ILE A 3 5.70 -4.76 15.93
CA ILE A 3 5.26 -3.41 15.50
C ILE A 3 5.52 -2.35 16.59
N LEU A 4 5.23 -2.67 17.85
CA LEU A 4 5.48 -1.76 18.98
C LEU A 4 6.97 -1.50 19.20
N ASP A 5 7.81 -2.54 19.08
CA ASP A 5 9.27 -2.40 19.14
C ASP A 5 9.79 -1.49 18.01
N PHE A 6 9.33 -1.68 16.77
CA PHE A 6 9.70 -0.81 15.67
C PHE A 6 9.20 0.62 15.85
N ASP A 7 7.99 0.84 16.39
CA ASP A 7 7.47 2.19 16.61
C ASP A 7 8.32 2.95 17.65
N PHE A 8 8.71 2.27 18.74
CA PHE A 8 9.63 2.82 19.73
C PHE A 8 10.99 3.16 19.12
N ARG A 9 11.58 2.23 18.36
CA ARG A 9 12.86 2.44 17.67
C ARG A 9 12.80 3.56 16.63
N ALA A 10 11.71 3.65 15.86
CA ALA A 10 11.52 4.69 14.86
C ALA A 10 11.49 6.07 15.50
N LYS A 11 10.73 6.23 16.59
CA LYS A 11 10.65 7.48 17.35
C LYS A 11 11.98 7.87 17.98
N ALA A 12 12.69 6.91 18.59
CA ALA A 12 14.00 7.15 19.17
C ALA A 12 15.03 7.58 18.11
N ALA A 13 15.08 6.85 16.98
CA ALA A 13 15.94 7.19 15.84
C ALA A 13 15.60 8.57 15.25
N GLN A 14 14.31 8.88 15.08
CA GLN A 14 13.87 10.18 14.56
C GLN A 14 14.28 11.33 15.49
N ALA A 15 14.17 11.15 16.81
CA ALA A 15 14.54 12.17 17.79
C ALA A 15 16.01 12.60 17.68
N VAL A 16 16.89 11.66 17.33
CA VAL A 16 18.32 11.91 17.09
C VAL A 16 18.68 12.07 15.61
N ARG A 17 17.68 12.18 14.72
CA ARG A 17 17.81 12.30 13.26
C ARG A 17 18.61 11.16 12.60
N ASP A 18 18.54 9.97 13.16
CA ASP A 18 19.16 8.77 12.60
C ASP A 18 18.37 8.28 11.36
N SER A 19 19.09 7.97 10.28
CA SER A 19 18.51 7.52 9.00
C SER A 19 17.71 6.21 9.08
N SER A 20 17.95 5.39 10.11
CA SER A 20 17.21 4.14 10.37
C SER A 20 15.75 4.38 10.73
N ALA A 21 15.37 5.58 11.18
CA ALA A 21 13.97 5.93 11.47
C ALA A 21 13.05 5.66 10.27
N ALA A 22 13.49 6.04 9.06
CA ALA A 22 12.75 5.81 7.82
C ALA A 22 12.53 4.32 7.57
N TRP A 23 13.54 3.49 7.84
CA TRP A 23 13.45 2.05 7.67
C TRP A 23 12.48 1.41 8.65
N TYR A 24 12.50 1.81 9.93
CA TYR A 24 11.55 1.28 10.91
C TYR A 24 10.10 1.66 10.57
N TYR A 25 9.83 2.92 10.19
CA TYR A 25 8.49 3.31 9.75
C TYR A 25 8.04 2.55 8.49
N TYR A 26 8.95 2.33 7.54
CA TYR A 26 8.69 1.52 6.36
C TYR A 26 8.32 0.07 6.73
N LEU A 27 9.05 -0.55 7.67
CA LEU A 27 8.75 -1.90 8.15
C LEU A 27 7.39 -1.99 8.86
N ILE A 28 7.01 -0.97 9.64
CA ILE A 28 5.68 -0.90 10.26
C ILE A 28 4.60 -0.80 9.18
N GLY A 29 4.78 0.07 8.19
CA GLY A 29 3.88 0.20 7.05
C GLY A 29 3.69 -1.13 6.30
N LEU A 30 4.78 -1.88 6.06
CA LEU A 30 4.72 -3.23 5.49
C LEU A 30 3.94 -4.19 6.37
N GLY A 31 4.11 -4.13 7.69
CA GLY A 31 3.33 -4.92 8.64
C GLY A 31 1.83 -4.69 8.47
N TYR A 32 1.38 -3.44 8.52
CA TYR A 32 -0.03 -3.09 8.33
C TYR A 32 -0.54 -3.45 6.93
N TYR A 33 0.24 -3.22 5.88
CA TYR A 33 -0.14 -3.60 4.52
C TYR A 33 -0.34 -5.13 4.42
N ASN A 34 0.57 -5.92 5.01
CA ASN A 34 0.50 -7.37 4.97
C ASN A 34 -0.66 -7.94 5.77
N MET A 35 -1.11 -7.25 6.82
CA MET A 35 -2.32 -7.58 7.61
C MET A 35 -3.62 -7.09 6.95
N SER A 36 -3.59 -6.70 5.68
CA SER A 36 -4.79 -6.36 4.91
C SER A 36 -5.11 -7.46 3.88
N TYR A 37 -6.33 -7.43 3.34
CA TYR A 37 -6.79 -8.23 2.21
C TYR A 37 -5.81 -8.19 1.01
N PHE A 38 -5.13 -7.05 0.81
CA PHE A 38 -4.17 -6.83 -0.27
C PHE A 38 -2.78 -7.40 -0.01
N GLY A 39 -2.55 -7.92 1.20
CA GLY A 39 -1.33 -8.53 1.68
C GLY A 39 -1.45 -10.06 1.80
N TYR A 40 -0.84 -10.59 2.86
CA TYR A 40 -0.74 -12.02 3.17
C TYR A 40 -1.59 -12.42 4.39
N GLU A 41 -2.44 -11.53 4.90
CA GLU A 41 -3.34 -11.77 6.05
C GLU A 41 -4.06 -13.12 5.96
N TRP A 42 -4.59 -13.41 4.77
CA TRP A 42 -5.36 -14.61 4.47
C TRP A 42 -4.64 -15.93 4.75
N GLU A 43 -3.30 -15.96 4.76
CA GLU A 43 -2.54 -17.16 5.10
C GLU A 43 -2.60 -17.48 6.60
N VAL A 44 -2.95 -16.50 7.44
CA VAL A 44 -2.87 -16.59 8.90
C VAL A 44 -4.26 -16.53 9.56
N THR A 45 -5.22 -15.85 8.94
CA THR A 45 -6.59 -15.72 9.47
C THR A 45 -7.46 -16.89 9.03
N ASP A 46 -7.81 -16.93 7.74
CA ASP A 46 -8.84 -17.80 7.20
C ASP A 46 -8.24 -18.98 6.39
N PHE A 47 -6.91 -19.01 6.22
CA PHE A 47 -6.17 -19.88 5.29
C PHE A 47 -6.70 -19.83 3.85
N TYR A 48 -7.46 -18.80 3.52
CA TYR A 48 -8.20 -18.66 2.28
C TYR A 48 -8.47 -17.19 1.99
N ARG A 49 -8.33 -16.80 0.72
CA ARG A 49 -8.79 -15.51 0.21
C ARG A 49 -9.59 -15.74 -1.05
N ASP A 50 -10.84 -15.27 -1.05
CA ASP A 50 -11.61 -15.25 -2.28
C ASP A 50 -11.09 -14.12 -3.19
N GLY A 51 -10.50 -14.50 -4.32
CA GLY A 51 -10.07 -13.56 -5.35
C GLY A 51 -11.25 -12.82 -6.01
N TYR A 52 -12.45 -13.41 -5.99
CA TYR A 52 -13.67 -12.81 -6.53
C TYR A 52 -14.12 -11.58 -5.73
N ASN A 53 -13.69 -11.46 -4.46
CA ASN A 53 -13.93 -10.26 -3.65
C ASN A 53 -13.33 -8.99 -4.26
N GLN A 54 -12.32 -9.11 -5.14
CA GLN A 54 -11.80 -7.95 -5.87
C GLN A 54 -12.85 -7.26 -6.75
N LEU A 55 -13.87 -7.98 -7.22
CA LEU A 55 -14.98 -7.42 -8.00
C LEU A 55 -15.96 -6.61 -7.15
N ARG A 56 -15.86 -6.72 -5.82
CA ARG A 56 -16.81 -6.16 -4.85
C ARG A 56 -16.15 -5.18 -3.87
N LEU A 57 -14.88 -4.80 -4.07
CA LEU A 57 -14.15 -3.91 -3.14
C LEU A 57 -14.90 -2.60 -2.85
N ALA A 58 -15.53 -2.00 -3.87
CA ALA A 58 -16.32 -0.79 -3.75
C ALA A 58 -17.62 -0.94 -2.94
N GLN A 59 -18.04 -2.17 -2.62
CA GLN A 59 -19.23 -2.48 -1.81
C GLN A 59 -18.93 -2.47 -0.31
N GLY A 60 -17.66 -2.35 0.07
CA GLY A 60 -17.20 -2.30 1.46
C GLY A 60 -16.49 -3.58 1.93
N PRO A 61 -16.18 -3.67 3.24
CA PRO A 61 -15.31 -4.71 3.80
C PRO A 61 -16.00 -6.05 4.05
N VAL A 62 -17.31 -6.13 3.88
CA VAL A 62 -18.09 -7.35 4.14
C VAL A 62 -18.48 -8.00 2.83
N PHE A 63 -17.95 -9.20 2.60
CA PHE A 63 -18.15 -9.96 1.37
C PHE A 63 -19.15 -11.09 1.58
N PRO A 64 -20.04 -11.37 0.62
CA PRO A 64 -20.95 -12.52 0.71
C PRO A 64 -20.17 -13.84 0.82
N MET A 65 -20.57 -14.69 1.77
CA MET A 65 -19.98 -16.02 1.97
C MET A 65 -21.09 -17.04 2.21
N ALA A 66 -21.06 -18.15 1.47
CA ALA A 66 -22.05 -19.22 1.62
C ALA A 66 -22.04 -19.77 3.05
N GLY A 67 -23.21 -19.89 3.66
CA GLY A 67 -23.34 -20.34 5.06
C GLY A 67 -23.05 -19.27 6.12
N SER A 68 -22.69 -18.04 5.74
CA SER A 68 -22.55 -16.90 6.66
C SER A 68 -23.57 -15.81 6.30
N PRO A 69 -24.72 -15.71 7.00
CA PRO A 69 -25.73 -14.68 6.75
C PRO A 69 -25.19 -13.24 6.85
N ASN A 70 -24.13 -13.03 7.64
CA ASN A 70 -23.49 -11.74 7.86
C ASN A 70 -22.24 -11.52 6.98
N GLY A 71 -21.93 -12.47 6.07
CA GLY A 71 -20.75 -12.43 5.20
C GLY A 71 -19.42 -12.71 5.92
N ASN A 72 -18.31 -12.50 5.21
CA ASN A 72 -16.95 -12.46 5.75
C ASN A 72 -16.44 -11.02 5.78
N ARG A 73 -15.88 -10.58 6.91
CA ARG A 73 -15.31 -9.24 7.03
C ARG A 73 -13.81 -9.30 6.81
N GLU A 74 -13.33 -8.66 5.75
CA GLU A 74 -11.91 -8.58 5.44
C GLU A 74 -11.35 -7.20 5.79
N ASN A 75 -10.07 -7.13 6.13
CA ASN A 75 -9.40 -5.85 6.36
C ASN A 75 -8.97 -5.20 5.04
N ILE A 76 -9.81 -4.33 4.47
CA ILE A 76 -9.48 -3.56 3.26
C ILE A 76 -8.90 -2.16 3.56
N ASP A 77 -8.76 -1.78 4.84
CA ASP A 77 -8.28 -0.46 5.22
C ASP A 77 -6.74 -0.42 5.20
N LEU A 78 -6.21 0.51 4.40
CA LEU A 78 -4.77 0.76 4.27
C LEU A 78 -4.36 2.12 4.84
N SER A 79 -5.25 2.82 5.56
CA SER A 79 -5.01 4.14 6.16
C SER A 79 -3.77 4.14 7.07
N LEU A 80 -3.66 3.15 7.95
CA LEU A 80 -2.50 3.00 8.84
C LEU A 80 -1.23 2.72 8.05
N ALA A 81 -1.25 1.75 7.14
CA ALA A 81 -0.09 1.42 6.31
C ALA A 81 0.40 2.64 5.52
N HIS A 82 -0.52 3.36 4.86
CA HIS A 82 -0.26 4.59 4.13
C HIS A 82 0.38 5.66 5.02
N SER A 83 -0.19 5.94 6.20
CA SER A 83 0.37 6.93 7.13
C SER A 83 1.80 6.61 7.57
N TYR A 84 2.14 5.33 7.75
CA TYR A 84 3.48 4.91 8.10
C TYR A 84 4.47 4.99 6.93
N PHE A 85 4.02 4.72 5.70
CA PHE A 85 4.84 5.00 4.52
C PHE A 85 5.06 6.50 4.29
N GLN A 86 4.06 7.34 4.60
CA GLN A 86 4.24 8.80 4.58
C GLN A 86 5.26 9.27 5.63
N LYS A 87 5.18 8.78 6.87
CA LYS A 87 6.22 9.04 7.88
C LYS A 87 7.59 8.59 7.42
N ALA A 88 7.70 7.39 6.82
CA ALA A 88 8.95 6.89 6.28
C ALA A 88 9.52 7.81 5.18
N LEU A 89 8.67 8.35 4.31
CA LEU A 89 9.04 9.35 3.30
C LEU A 89 9.57 10.65 3.93
N GLU A 90 8.85 11.18 4.93
CA GLU A 90 9.17 12.44 5.58
C GLU A 90 10.55 12.43 6.25
N VAL A 91 10.92 11.30 6.86
CA VAL A 91 12.20 11.16 7.59
C VAL A 91 13.31 10.51 6.75
N ALA A 92 13.05 10.16 5.49
CA ALA A 92 14.04 9.52 4.63
C ALA A 92 15.06 10.52 4.07
N TYR A 93 16.31 10.40 4.51
CA TYR A 93 17.45 11.09 3.88
C TYR A 93 17.99 10.35 2.65
N ASN A 94 17.85 9.02 2.62
CA ASN A 94 18.30 8.20 1.50
C ASN A 94 17.19 8.11 0.43
N PRO A 95 17.45 8.56 -0.81
CA PRO A 95 16.46 8.50 -1.89
C PRO A 95 15.98 7.09 -2.21
N GLU A 96 16.78 6.04 -1.97
CA GLU A 96 16.37 4.65 -2.18
C GLU A 96 15.26 4.22 -1.20
N ILE A 97 15.34 4.66 0.06
CA ILE A 97 14.29 4.37 1.05
C ILE A 97 13.06 5.23 0.76
N ALA A 98 13.26 6.50 0.40
CA ALA A 98 12.16 7.37 0.00
C ALA A 98 11.41 6.80 -1.22
N ALA A 99 12.10 6.31 -2.24
CA ALA A 99 11.48 5.68 -3.41
C ALA A 99 10.64 4.45 -3.03
N ARG A 100 11.16 3.59 -2.15
CA ARG A 100 10.43 2.42 -1.61
C ARG A 100 9.15 2.84 -0.89
N ALA A 101 9.26 3.84 -0.03
CA ALA A 101 8.14 4.34 0.74
C ALA A 101 7.09 5.04 -0.15
N ALA A 102 7.50 5.84 -1.14
CA ALA A 102 6.62 6.46 -2.14
C ALA A 102 5.85 5.42 -2.93
N PHE A 103 6.53 4.37 -3.40
CA PHE A 103 5.87 3.29 -4.11
C PHE A 103 4.83 2.57 -3.26
N MET A 104 5.16 2.23 -2.02
CA MET A 104 4.21 1.56 -1.13
C MET A 104 3.05 2.46 -0.72
N ALA A 105 3.30 3.75 -0.47
CA ALA A 105 2.24 4.74 -0.23
C ALA A 105 1.30 4.87 -1.45
N ALA A 106 1.85 4.96 -2.66
CA ALA A 106 1.09 5.01 -3.91
C ALA A 106 0.23 3.75 -4.11
N ARG A 107 0.77 2.57 -3.77
CA ARG A 107 -0.01 1.33 -3.79
C ARG A 107 -1.16 1.36 -2.80
N CYS A 108 -0.96 1.88 -1.59
CA CYS A 108 -2.06 2.04 -0.63
C CYS A 108 -3.18 2.92 -1.21
N ARG A 109 -2.83 4.09 -1.75
CA ARG A 109 -3.80 5.00 -2.38
C ARG A 109 -4.53 4.35 -3.55
N GLN A 110 -3.81 3.65 -4.43
CA GLN A 110 -4.44 2.91 -5.53
C GLN A 110 -5.48 1.90 -5.02
N LYS A 111 -5.14 1.12 -3.98
CA LYS A 111 -6.07 0.14 -3.42
C LYS A 111 -7.24 0.79 -2.70
N GLN A 112 -7.04 1.90 -2.01
CA GLN A 112 -8.12 2.71 -1.44
C GLN A 112 -9.08 3.20 -2.54
N TRP A 113 -8.56 3.65 -3.69
CA TRP A 113 -9.42 3.96 -4.84
C TRP A 113 -10.23 2.75 -5.30
N PHE A 114 -9.65 1.55 -5.35
CA PHE A 114 -10.41 0.34 -5.71
C PHE A 114 -11.54 0.00 -4.72
N CYS A 115 -11.44 0.46 -3.48
CA CYS A 115 -12.48 0.33 -2.46
C CYS A 115 -13.47 1.51 -2.44
N ALA A 116 -13.23 2.58 -3.18
CA ALA A 116 -14.12 3.74 -3.20
C ALA A 116 -15.42 3.41 -3.95
N PRO A 117 -16.60 3.83 -3.45
CA PRO A 117 -17.89 3.60 -4.13
C PRO A 117 -17.93 4.13 -5.56
N GLU A 118 -17.21 5.22 -5.83
CA GLU A 118 -17.14 5.90 -7.13
C GLU A 118 -16.24 5.14 -8.13
N CYS A 119 -15.53 4.12 -7.68
CA CYS A 119 -14.60 3.39 -8.52
C CYS A 119 -15.31 2.48 -9.53
N THR A 120 -15.10 2.80 -10.80
CA THR A 120 -15.64 2.06 -11.94
C THR A 120 -14.69 0.97 -12.44
N TYR A 121 -13.47 0.89 -11.90
CA TYR A 121 -12.54 -0.17 -12.28
C TYR A 121 -13.09 -1.55 -11.89
N ARG A 122 -12.94 -2.50 -12.81
CA ARG A 122 -13.30 -3.90 -12.61
C ARG A 122 -12.10 -4.78 -12.97
N PRO A 123 -11.58 -5.58 -12.02
CA PRO A 123 -10.55 -6.57 -12.28
C PRO A 123 -10.88 -7.45 -13.50
N GLY A 124 -9.87 -7.79 -14.31
CA GLY A 124 -10.03 -8.57 -15.55
C GLY A 124 -10.25 -7.73 -16.81
N SER A 125 -10.47 -6.41 -16.67
CA SER A 125 -10.43 -5.49 -17.80
C SER A 125 -9.02 -5.37 -18.38
N LYS A 126 -8.90 -5.20 -19.71
CA LYS A 126 -7.64 -4.84 -20.38
C LYS A 126 -7.26 -3.36 -20.16
N LEU A 127 -8.15 -2.57 -19.55
CA LEU A 127 -7.94 -1.15 -19.32
C LEU A 127 -7.03 -0.92 -18.11
N ILE A 128 -6.16 0.08 -18.23
CA ILE A 128 -5.40 0.61 -17.12
C ILE A 128 -6.36 1.47 -16.26
N PRO A 129 -6.49 1.24 -14.94
CA PRO A 129 -7.32 2.04 -14.07
C PRO A 129 -6.76 3.45 -14.06
N VAL A 130 -7.61 4.37 -14.47
CA VAL A 130 -7.37 5.80 -14.29
C VAL A 130 -7.63 6.10 -12.83
N LEU A 131 -6.61 6.60 -12.15
CA LEU A 131 -6.71 7.05 -10.77
C LEU A 131 -7.07 8.53 -10.77
N PRO A 132 -8.04 8.97 -9.96
CA PRO A 132 -8.27 10.40 -9.72
C PRO A 132 -7.03 11.06 -9.13
N ASP A 133 -6.91 12.37 -9.29
CA ASP A 133 -5.71 13.12 -8.87
C ASP A 133 -5.32 12.86 -7.41
N ALA A 134 -6.31 12.85 -6.51
CA ALA A 134 -6.10 12.60 -5.08
C ALA A 134 -5.48 11.22 -4.75
N TYR A 135 -5.48 10.28 -5.69
CA TYR A 135 -4.87 8.95 -5.53
C TYR A 135 -3.58 8.77 -6.35
N MET A 136 -3.17 9.79 -7.11
CA MET A 136 -1.99 9.77 -7.97
C MET A 136 -0.77 10.46 -7.37
N ASP A 137 -0.93 11.25 -6.30
CA ASP A 137 0.12 12.14 -5.80
C ASP A 137 1.43 11.42 -5.46
N GLU A 138 1.36 10.27 -4.80
CA GLU A 138 2.55 9.50 -4.44
C GLU A 138 3.15 8.77 -5.65
N TYR A 139 2.35 8.39 -6.65
CA TYR A 139 2.89 7.90 -7.92
C TYR A 139 3.64 9.02 -8.65
N ARG A 140 3.06 10.23 -8.73
CA ARG A 140 3.72 11.40 -9.31
C ARG A 140 5.00 11.75 -8.56
N LEU A 141 4.96 11.71 -7.22
CA LEU A 141 6.15 11.91 -6.39
C LEU A 141 7.24 10.90 -6.75
N LEU A 142 6.90 9.61 -6.80
CA LEU A 142 7.83 8.54 -7.17
C LEU A 142 8.47 8.77 -8.54
N ILE A 143 7.64 9.00 -9.55
CA ILE A 143 8.04 9.16 -10.95
C ILE A 143 8.92 10.41 -11.13
N ASN A 144 8.52 11.52 -10.50
CA ASN A 144 9.18 12.82 -10.73
C ASN A 144 10.42 13.02 -9.86
N ARG A 145 10.40 12.58 -8.60
CA ARG A 145 11.50 12.84 -7.64
C ARG A 145 12.51 11.71 -7.54
N TYR A 146 12.11 10.46 -7.77
CA TYR A 146 12.98 9.31 -7.56
C TYR A 146 13.26 8.44 -8.80
N PRO A 147 13.24 8.96 -10.06
CA PRO A 147 13.41 8.12 -11.24
C PRO A 147 14.81 7.49 -11.36
N ASN A 148 15.82 8.12 -10.74
CA ASN A 148 17.22 7.69 -10.80
C ASN A 148 17.61 6.67 -9.72
N THR A 149 16.67 6.29 -8.84
CA THR A 149 16.94 5.27 -7.82
C THR A 149 16.99 3.89 -8.44
N ARG A 150 17.86 3.02 -7.93
CA ARG A 150 17.92 1.61 -8.34
C ARG A 150 16.57 0.94 -8.09
N PHE A 151 15.93 1.27 -6.97
CA PHE A 151 14.59 0.77 -6.66
C PHE A 151 13.58 1.13 -7.76
N TYR A 152 13.49 2.41 -8.16
CA TYR A 152 12.55 2.83 -9.21
C TYR A 152 12.81 2.11 -10.53
N GLN A 153 14.07 2.08 -10.97
CA GLN A 153 14.48 1.46 -12.23
C GLN A 153 14.15 -0.05 -12.30
N ALA A 154 14.15 -0.73 -11.15
CA ALA A 154 13.71 -2.12 -11.06
C ALA A 154 12.18 -2.21 -11.08
N VAL A 155 11.51 -1.50 -10.18
CA VAL A 155 10.07 -1.69 -9.94
C VAL A 155 9.20 -1.20 -11.11
N VAL A 156 9.63 -0.20 -11.87
CA VAL A 156 8.92 0.25 -13.08
C VAL A 156 8.92 -0.81 -14.17
N LYS A 157 9.88 -1.73 -14.19
CA LYS A 157 9.93 -2.85 -15.14
C LYS A 157 9.04 -4.02 -14.71
N GLU A 158 8.89 -4.22 -13.41
CA GLU A 158 8.13 -5.33 -12.82
C GLU A 158 6.64 -5.00 -12.64
N CYS A 159 6.32 -3.76 -12.28
CA CYS A 159 4.95 -3.35 -11.97
C CYS A 159 4.26 -2.74 -13.20
N LYS A 160 3.38 -3.51 -13.84
CA LYS A 160 2.60 -3.07 -15.02
C LYS A 160 1.82 -1.77 -14.79
N TRP A 161 1.31 -1.54 -13.57
CA TRP A 161 0.60 -0.31 -13.24
C TRP A 161 1.53 0.90 -13.23
N LEU A 162 2.63 0.81 -12.49
CA LEU A 162 3.61 1.89 -12.46
C LEU A 162 4.20 2.15 -13.85
N ALA A 163 4.51 1.10 -14.61
CA ALA A 163 4.98 1.19 -15.99
C ALA A 163 3.99 1.91 -16.92
N ALA A 164 2.69 1.84 -16.62
CA ALA A 164 1.66 2.52 -17.38
C ALA A 164 1.50 3.99 -16.96
N TYR A 165 1.62 4.29 -15.66
CA TYR A 165 1.53 5.65 -15.11
C TYR A 165 2.78 6.49 -15.36
N ALA A 166 3.94 5.85 -15.54
CA ALA A 166 5.21 6.52 -15.80
C ALA A 166 5.45 6.87 -17.28
N ARG A 167 4.45 6.70 -18.15
CA ARG A 167 4.52 6.98 -19.59
C ARG A 167 4.24 8.44 -19.90
#